data_AF-A0AAJ1AHE1-F1
#
_entry.id   AF-A0AAJ1AHE1-F1
#
_cell.length_a   1.000
_cell.length_b   1.000
_cell.length_c   1.000
_cell.angle_alpha   90.00
_cell.angle_beta   90.00
_cell.angle_gamma   90.00
#
_symmetry.space_group_name_H-M   'P 1'
#
loop_
_entity.id
_entity.type
_entity.pdbx_description
1 polymer ?
#
loop_
_entity_poly.entity_id
_entity_poly.type
_entity_poly.pdbx_seq_one_letter_code
_entity_poly.pdbx_strand_id
1 'polypeptide(L)'
;MTGRQSLRLLGLITGMVLSGCAYGLDFIPEEKDSPRSSWPVTQEILRSLQEREAAVTSLQAVLDLTVRRRETQEYRQEVVAIERPDLIRLESIGWGGFTSLVVASDGRRLIAHALLENIFIEGSATPDNVAAITGLRVAPAHLVRLLLGLPPLSVRMEKTELYGPDDDHAYLLRGQESPFTQRLWLSDDDLSLLRGELYDGTSLRLRFRYSPAGHGLRMLFLEEPFKQLTVEVSYRSYNVNPDLPRELFRIPQPAQGARVVNLDAGLAPLLRFP
;
A
#
# COMPACT_ATOMS: atom_id res chain seq x y z
N MET A 1 26.05 -64.02 39.04
CA MET A 1 25.83 -63.80 37.59
C MET A 1 24.85 -62.65 37.44
N THR A 2 25.34 -61.63 36.76
CA THR A 2 24.81 -60.27 36.58
C THR A 2 23.56 -60.21 35.70
N GLY A 3 22.48 -59.59 36.18
CA GLY A 3 21.27 -59.29 35.40
C GLY A 3 20.93 -57.81 35.50
N ARG A 4 21.36 -57.04 34.48
CA ARG A 4 21.07 -55.62 34.27
C ARG A 4 19.55 -55.37 34.26
N GLN A 5 19.07 -54.49 35.14
CA GLN A 5 17.75 -53.88 34.99
C GLN A 5 17.91 -52.46 34.41
N SER A 6 17.22 -52.29 33.30
CA SER A 6 17.22 -51.19 32.35
C SER A 6 16.67 -49.89 32.93
N LEU A 7 17.45 -48.81 32.83
CA LEU A 7 16.95 -47.44 32.89
C LEU A 7 15.92 -47.22 31.77
N ARG A 8 14.66 -46.96 32.13
CA ARG A 8 13.69 -46.36 31.22
C ARG A 8 13.87 -44.84 31.28
N LEU A 9 14.63 -44.29 30.35
CA LEU A 9 14.66 -42.85 30.10
C LEU A 9 13.35 -42.50 29.36
N LEU A 10 12.37 -41.96 30.08
CA LEU A 10 11.22 -41.32 29.46
C LEU A 10 11.70 -40.00 28.85
N GLY A 11 11.93 -39.98 27.53
CA GLY A 11 12.19 -38.76 26.79
C GLY A 11 10.92 -37.92 26.71
N LEU A 12 10.83 -36.87 27.51
CA LEU A 12 9.82 -35.82 27.39
C LEU A 12 10.23 -34.93 26.20
N ILE A 13 9.64 -35.19 25.02
CA ILE A 13 9.70 -34.24 23.90
C ILE A 13 8.63 -33.20 24.17
N THR A 14 8.98 -32.17 24.94
CA THR A 14 8.15 -30.97 25.08
C THR A 14 8.25 -30.20 23.77
N GLY A 15 7.20 -30.26 22.97
CA GLY A 15 7.06 -29.49 21.74
C GLY A 15 7.20 -28.01 22.03
N MET A 16 8.26 -27.41 21.49
CA MET A 16 8.44 -25.97 21.42
C MET A 16 7.42 -25.45 20.39
N VAL A 17 6.25 -25.03 20.88
CA VAL A 17 5.29 -24.28 20.07
C VAL A 17 5.94 -22.92 19.83
N LEU A 18 6.57 -22.77 18.67
CA LEU A 18 6.94 -21.48 18.12
C LEU A 18 5.63 -20.74 17.83
N SER A 19 5.19 -19.95 18.80
CA SER A 19 4.19 -18.90 18.62
C SER A 19 4.74 -17.93 17.58
N GLY A 20 4.36 -18.15 16.32
CA GLY A 20 4.50 -17.15 15.27
C GLY A 20 3.81 -15.89 15.77
N CYS A 21 4.58 -14.81 15.93
CA CYS A 21 4.03 -13.47 16.04
C CYS A 21 3.35 -13.19 14.71
N ALA A 22 2.09 -13.61 14.58
CA ALA A 22 1.19 -13.04 13.61
C ALA A 22 1.05 -11.57 14.04
N TYR A 23 1.82 -10.69 13.40
CA TYR A 23 1.53 -9.26 13.39
C TYR A 23 0.20 -9.08 12.63
N GLY A 24 -0.89 -9.50 13.27
CA GLY A 24 -2.21 -9.01 12.96
C GLY A 24 -2.18 -7.53 13.28
N LEU A 25 -2.58 -6.70 12.32
CA LEU A 25 -2.74 -5.28 12.57
C LEU A 25 -3.86 -5.15 13.62
N ASP A 26 -3.50 -4.90 14.88
CA ASP A 26 -4.47 -4.58 15.92
C ASP A 26 -5.08 -3.23 15.58
N PHE A 27 -6.31 -3.25 15.06
CA PHE A 27 -7.09 -2.06 14.76
C PHE A 27 -8.11 -1.84 15.86
N ILE A 28 -8.00 -0.69 16.53
CA ILE A 28 -8.93 -0.26 17.59
C ILE A 28 -10.24 0.19 16.91
N PRO A 29 -11.41 -0.39 17.28
CA PRO A 29 -12.70 0.06 16.79
C PRO A 29 -12.98 1.53 17.12
N GLU A 30 -13.74 2.21 16.26
CA GLU A 30 -14.23 3.58 16.51
C GLU A 30 -14.96 3.65 17.86
N GLU A 31 -14.42 4.44 18.79
CA GLU A 31 -15.16 4.80 19.99
C GLU A 31 -16.27 5.77 19.57
N LYS A 32 -17.51 5.32 19.73
CA LYS A 32 -18.70 5.94 19.15
C LYS A 32 -19.00 7.35 19.68
N ASP A 33 -18.25 7.82 20.68
CA ASP A 33 -18.56 9.00 21.48
C ASP A 33 -17.47 10.09 21.48
N SER A 34 -16.48 10.05 20.57
CA SER A 34 -15.48 11.13 20.49
C SER A 34 -16.15 12.49 20.19
N PRO A 35 -15.87 13.55 20.98
CA PRO A 35 -16.50 14.85 20.78
C PRO A 35 -16.05 15.47 19.45
N ARG A 36 -16.99 16.15 18.77
CA ARG A 36 -16.64 16.97 17.59
C ARG A 36 -15.75 18.13 18.01
N SER A 37 -14.65 18.32 17.30
CA SER A 37 -13.75 19.45 17.55
C SER A 37 -14.43 20.77 17.16
N SER A 38 -13.99 21.87 17.79
CA SER A 38 -14.51 23.20 17.45
C SER A 38 -14.14 23.62 16.02
N TRP A 39 -15.01 24.39 15.36
CA TRP A 39 -14.80 24.80 13.97
C TRP A 39 -13.46 25.50 13.69
N PRO A 40 -12.98 26.46 14.52
CA PRO A 40 -11.68 27.08 14.29
C PRO A 40 -10.51 26.09 14.35
N VAL A 41 -10.55 25.12 15.27
CA VAL A 41 -9.54 24.07 15.41
C VAL A 41 -9.56 23.15 14.18
N THR A 42 -10.75 22.75 13.74
CA THR A 42 -10.92 21.96 12.51
C THR A 42 -10.32 22.68 11.31
N GLN A 43 -10.60 23.97 11.11
CA GLN A 43 -10.05 24.72 9.97
C GLN A 43 -8.53 24.77 9.97
N GLU A 44 -7.90 24.97 11.13
CA GLU A 44 -6.45 25.06 11.23
C GLU A 44 -5.76 23.72 10.94
N ILE A 45 -6.30 22.63 11.50
CA ILE A 45 -5.81 21.27 11.26
C ILE A 45 -5.98 20.90 9.78
N LEU A 46 -7.16 21.14 9.20
CA LEU A 46 -7.40 20.81 7.79
C LEU A 46 -6.53 21.64 6.85
N ARG A 47 -6.29 22.93 7.14
CA ARG A 47 -5.35 23.76 6.36
C ARG A 47 -3.94 23.18 6.41
N SER A 48 -3.46 22.84 7.60
CA SER A 48 -2.13 22.24 7.80
C SER A 48 -1.96 20.94 7.01
N LEU A 49 -3.01 20.10 6.95
CA LEU A 49 -2.99 18.88 6.13
C LEU A 49 -2.97 19.19 4.64
N GLN A 50 -3.77 20.16 4.17
CA GLN A 50 -3.80 20.55 2.77
C GLN A 50 -2.47 21.14 2.29
N GLU A 51 -1.79 21.93 3.12
CA GLU A 51 -0.46 22.46 2.83
C GLU A 51 0.59 21.35 2.71
N ARG A 52 0.55 20.36 3.61
CA ARG A 52 1.42 19.17 3.54
C ARG A 52 1.14 18.35 2.29
N GLU A 53 -0.14 18.14 1.94
CA GLU A 53 -0.52 17.50 0.70
C GLU A 53 0.01 18.27 -0.51
N ALA A 54 -0.09 19.61 -0.53
CA ALA A 54 0.40 20.43 -1.64
C ALA A 54 1.92 20.33 -1.80
N ALA A 55 2.66 20.18 -0.70
CA ALA A 55 4.12 20.14 -0.69
C ALA A 55 4.74 18.88 -1.32
N VAL A 56 3.99 17.79 -1.49
CA VAL A 56 4.52 16.50 -1.99
C VAL A 56 3.81 16.10 -3.28
N THR A 57 4.53 16.09 -4.39
CA THR A 57 3.99 15.93 -5.75
C THR A 57 4.51 14.69 -6.47
N SER A 58 5.78 14.33 -6.25
CA SER A 58 6.42 13.17 -6.87
C SER A 58 7.40 12.50 -5.92
N LEU A 59 7.75 11.26 -6.25
CA LEU A 59 8.70 10.45 -5.50
C LEU A 59 9.44 9.52 -6.44
N GLN A 60 10.75 9.44 -6.26
CA GLN A 60 11.58 8.37 -6.80
C GLN A 60 12.16 7.60 -5.62
N ALA A 61 12.01 6.28 -5.59
CA ALA A 61 12.45 5.48 -4.44
C ALA A 61 12.90 4.07 -4.83
N VAL A 62 13.65 3.45 -3.91
CA VAL A 62 13.88 2.00 -3.89
C VAL A 62 13.11 1.44 -2.72
N LEU A 63 12.21 0.50 -3.00
CA LEU A 63 11.31 -0.11 -2.03
C LEU A 63 11.67 -1.59 -1.83
N ASP A 64 11.63 -2.04 -0.59
CA ASP A 64 11.58 -3.45 -0.25
C ASP A 64 10.13 -3.80 0.10
N LEU A 65 9.52 -4.71 -0.66
CA LEU A 65 8.14 -5.14 -0.51
C LEU A 65 8.08 -6.54 0.10
N THR A 66 7.24 -6.70 1.12
CA THR A 66 6.79 -8.02 1.58
C THR A 66 5.30 -8.16 1.32
N VAL A 67 4.96 -9.04 0.39
CA VAL A 67 3.58 -9.34 0.01
C VAL A 67 3.16 -10.63 0.66
N ARG A 68 2.08 -10.60 1.46
CA ARG A 68 1.51 -11.80 2.08
C ARG A 68 0.11 -12.03 1.57
N ARG A 69 -0.16 -13.25 1.10
CA ARG A 69 -1.47 -13.69 0.64
C ARG A 69 -1.72 -15.11 1.14
N ARG A 70 -2.74 -15.29 1.99
CA ARG A 70 -3.05 -16.59 2.60
C ARG A 70 -1.80 -17.20 3.25
N GLU A 71 -1.33 -18.35 2.75
CA GLU A 71 -0.16 -19.08 3.25
C GLU A 71 1.16 -18.72 2.53
N THR A 72 1.10 -17.81 1.55
CA THR A 72 2.27 -17.41 0.77
C THR A 72 2.80 -16.05 1.23
N GLN A 73 4.11 -15.94 1.29
CA GLN A 73 4.83 -14.69 1.54
C GLN A 73 5.93 -14.54 0.48
N GLU A 74 5.94 -13.41 -0.18
CA GLU A 74 6.86 -13.09 -1.25
C GLU A 74 7.61 -11.79 -0.92
N TYR A 75 8.91 -11.80 -1.17
CA TYR A 75 9.78 -10.65 -0.99
C TYR A 75 10.22 -10.14 -2.34
N ARG A 76 10.10 -8.83 -2.55
CA ARG A 76 10.47 -8.19 -3.82
C ARG A 76 11.14 -6.86 -3.55
N GLN A 77 12.07 -6.47 -4.42
CA GLN A 77 12.61 -5.13 -4.43
C GLN A 77 12.07 -4.40 -5.66
N GLU A 78 11.64 -3.16 -5.50
CA GLU A 78 11.13 -2.34 -6.58
C GLU A 78 11.86 -1.01 -6.67
N VAL A 79 12.20 -0.58 -7.89
CA VAL A 79 12.55 0.81 -8.18
C VAL A 79 11.27 1.50 -8.64
N VAL A 80 10.92 2.60 -7.99
CA VAL A 80 9.67 3.29 -8.25
C VAL A 80 9.90 4.75 -8.64
N ALA A 81 9.10 5.23 -9.58
CA ALA A 81 8.89 6.63 -9.85
C ALA A 81 7.38 6.88 -9.89
N ILE A 82 6.91 7.85 -9.12
CA ILE A 82 5.49 8.20 -9.05
C ILE A 82 5.33 9.72 -9.08
N GLU A 83 4.25 10.17 -9.69
CA GLU A 83 3.89 11.59 -9.75
C GLU A 83 2.37 11.72 -9.70
N ARG A 84 1.89 12.68 -8.91
CA ARG A 84 0.46 12.99 -8.84
C ARG A 84 -0.05 13.52 -10.19
N PRO A 85 -1.31 13.20 -10.56
CA PRO A 85 -2.27 12.49 -9.75
C PRO A 85 -2.12 10.96 -9.78
N ASP A 86 -1.64 10.36 -10.86
CA ASP A 86 -1.84 8.94 -11.16
C ASP A 86 -0.72 8.30 -12.01
N LEU A 87 0.42 8.99 -12.14
CA LEU A 87 1.58 8.52 -12.88
C LEU A 87 2.38 7.55 -12.00
N ILE A 88 2.57 6.34 -12.50
CA ILE A 88 3.29 5.28 -11.78
C ILE A 88 4.25 4.61 -12.74
N ARG A 89 5.47 4.34 -12.27
CA ARG A 89 6.40 3.38 -12.84
C ARG A 89 6.97 2.54 -11.71
N LEU A 90 6.81 1.23 -11.80
CA LEU A 90 7.36 0.24 -10.89
C LEU A 90 8.25 -0.69 -11.69
N GLU A 91 9.45 -0.94 -11.22
CA GLU A 91 10.38 -1.91 -11.79
C GLU A 91 10.73 -2.94 -10.72
N SER A 92 10.15 -4.14 -10.83
CA SER A 92 10.48 -5.24 -9.92
C SER A 92 11.83 -5.85 -10.31
N ILE A 93 12.70 -6.00 -9.32
CA ILE A 93 14.05 -6.54 -9.47
C ILE A 93 14.01 -8.04 -9.15
N GLY A 94 14.44 -8.87 -10.12
CA GLY A 94 14.53 -10.33 -9.96
C GLY A 94 15.81 -10.78 -9.25
N TRP A 95 15.92 -12.09 -8.98
CA TRP A 95 17.00 -12.70 -8.19
C TRP A 95 18.42 -12.52 -8.75
N GLY A 96 18.57 -12.06 -10.00
CA GLY A 96 19.86 -11.73 -10.62
C GLY A 96 20.21 -10.24 -10.61
N GLY A 97 19.41 -9.38 -9.97
CA GLY A 97 19.57 -7.92 -10.01
C GLY A 97 19.05 -7.25 -11.29
N PHE A 98 18.50 -8.02 -12.22
CA PHE A 98 17.88 -7.52 -13.45
C PHE A 98 16.39 -7.24 -13.21
N THR A 99 15.86 -6.24 -13.92
CA THR A 99 14.42 -5.96 -13.93
C THR A 99 13.67 -7.15 -14.54
N SER A 100 12.76 -7.75 -13.77
CA SER A 100 11.92 -8.87 -14.22
C SER A 100 10.57 -8.39 -14.75
N LEU A 101 10.05 -7.31 -14.17
CA LEU A 101 8.77 -6.72 -14.51
C LEU A 101 8.85 -5.21 -14.48
N VAL A 102 8.30 -4.57 -15.51
CA VAL A 102 8.04 -3.12 -15.53
C VAL A 102 6.53 -2.91 -15.56
N VAL A 103 5.99 -2.15 -14.61
CA VAL A 103 4.60 -1.69 -14.62
C VAL A 103 4.60 -0.18 -14.77
N ALA A 104 3.81 0.37 -15.68
CA ALA A 104 3.64 1.80 -15.84
C ALA A 104 2.17 2.18 -16.02
N SER A 105 1.79 3.32 -15.46
CA SER A 105 0.48 3.95 -15.63
C SER A 105 0.66 5.42 -15.95
N ASP A 106 -0.08 5.91 -16.96
CA ASP A 106 -0.20 7.34 -17.28
C ASP A 106 -1.54 7.95 -16.82
N GLY A 107 -2.24 7.25 -15.94
CA GLY A 107 -3.58 7.63 -15.45
C GLY A 107 -4.73 7.17 -16.34
N ARG A 108 -4.45 6.87 -17.61
CA ARG A 108 -5.44 6.38 -18.58
C ARG A 108 -5.20 4.94 -18.95
N ARG A 109 -3.94 4.58 -19.18
CA ARG A 109 -3.49 3.24 -19.56
C ARG A 109 -2.60 2.67 -18.47
N LEU A 110 -2.75 1.37 -18.25
CA LEU A 110 -1.87 0.56 -17.42
C LEU A 110 -1.19 -0.45 -18.33
N ILE A 111 0.14 -0.51 -18.26
CA ILE A 111 0.96 -1.43 -19.02
C ILE A 111 1.87 -2.18 -18.07
N ALA A 112 2.00 -3.48 -18.26
CA ALA A 112 2.98 -4.30 -17.57
C ALA A 112 3.76 -5.13 -18.59
N HIS A 113 5.08 -5.18 -18.45
CA HIS A 113 5.95 -5.97 -19.32
C HIS A 113 6.79 -6.92 -18.48
N ALA A 114 6.43 -8.20 -18.49
CA ALA A 114 7.21 -9.28 -17.91
C ALA A 114 8.33 -9.65 -18.89
N LEU A 115 9.55 -9.20 -18.59
CA LEU A 115 10.67 -9.18 -19.54
C LEU A 115 11.21 -10.59 -19.83
N LEU A 116 11.19 -11.48 -18.83
CA LEU A 116 11.71 -12.85 -18.97
C LEU A 116 10.77 -13.72 -19.82
N GLU A 117 9.47 -13.57 -19.64
CA GLU A 117 8.44 -14.31 -20.37
C GLU A 117 8.06 -13.63 -21.70
N ASN A 118 8.56 -12.41 -21.94
CA ASN A 118 8.21 -11.56 -23.07
C ASN A 118 6.67 -11.40 -23.21
N ILE A 119 6.01 -11.15 -22.09
CA ILE A 119 4.55 -10.93 -22.01
C ILE A 119 4.30 -9.44 -21.81
N PHE A 120 3.58 -8.85 -22.76
CA PHE A 120 3.14 -7.46 -22.71
C PHE A 120 1.67 -7.41 -22.35
N ILE A 121 1.34 -6.81 -21.22
CA ILE A 121 -0.01 -6.69 -20.69
C ILE A 121 -0.42 -5.23 -20.80
N GLU A 122 -1.61 -4.98 -21.34
CA GLU A 122 -2.15 -3.63 -21.45
C GLU A 122 -3.63 -3.58 -21.09
N GLY A 123 -4.08 -2.43 -20.60
CA GLY A 123 -5.49 -2.14 -20.37
C GLY A 123 -5.70 -0.72 -19.87
N SER A 124 -6.94 -0.40 -19.57
CA SER A 124 -7.30 0.86 -18.92
C SER A 124 -6.78 0.90 -17.48
N ALA A 125 -6.44 2.08 -16.96
CA ALA A 125 -5.88 2.25 -15.61
C ALA A 125 -6.95 2.16 -14.50
N THR A 126 -7.73 1.08 -14.49
CA THR A 126 -8.83 0.84 -13.56
C THR A 126 -8.37 0.09 -12.31
N PRO A 127 -9.08 0.18 -11.17
CA PRO A 127 -8.76 -0.61 -9.98
C PRO A 127 -8.74 -2.13 -10.22
N ASP A 128 -9.59 -2.62 -11.13
CA ASP A 128 -9.66 -4.05 -11.46
C ASP A 128 -8.44 -4.51 -12.26
N ASN A 129 -7.99 -3.70 -13.22
CA ASN A 129 -6.79 -3.99 -13.99
C ASN A 129 -5.52 -3.85 -13.15
N VAL A 130 -5.46 -2.87 -12.25
CA VAL A 130 -4.38 -2.80 -11.23
C VAL A 130 -4.37 -4.07 -10.41
N ALA A 131 -5.54 -4.53 -9.93
CA ALA A 131 -5.64 -5.76 -9.15
C ALA A 131 -5.23 -7.02 -9.93
N ALA A 132 -5.44 -7.05 -11.25
CA ALA A 132 -5.03 -8.15 -12.10
C ALA A 132 -3.50 -8.29 -12.21
N ILE A 133 -2.76 -7.18 -12.04
CA ILE A 133 -1.30 -7.15 -12.08
C ILE A 133 -0.70 -7.25 -10.67
N THR A 134 -1.12 -6.41 -9.74
CA THR A 134 -0.49 -6.28 -8.41
C THR A 134 -1.17 -7.14 -7.35
N GLY A 135 -2.37 -7.63 -7.65
CA GLY A 135 -3.22 -8.30 -6.67
C GLY A 135 -4.02 -7.35 -5.78
N LEU A 136 -3.64 -6.06 -5.70
CA LEU A 136 -4.24 -5.02 -4.87
C LEU A 136 -5.28 -4.22 -5.64
N ARG A 137 -6.55 -4.27 -5.22
CA ARG A 137 -7.64 -3.54 -5.90
C ARG A 137 -7.72 -2.07 -5.47
N VAL A 138 -6.85 -1.24 -6.06
CA VAL A 138 -6.72 0.20 -5.76
C VAL A 138 -6.62 1.02 -7.05
N ALA A 139 -7.24 2.21 -7.07
CA ALA A 139 -7.06 3.15 -8.18
C ALA A 139 -5.62 3.67 -8.21
N PRO A 140 -4.98 3.87 -9.39
CA PRO A 140 -3.63 4.42 -9.46
C PRO A 140 -3.46 5.71 -8.67
N ALA A 141 -4.44 6.62 -8.75
CA ALA A 141 -4.39 7.88 -8.00
C ALA A 141 -4.33 7.70 -6.48
N HIS A 142 -5.06 6.73 -5.94
CA HIS A 142 -5.00 6.43 -4.51
C HIS A 142 -3.65 5.80 -4.13
N LEU A 143 -3.12 4.90 -4.98
CA LEU A 143 -1.82 4.27 -4.74
C LEU A 143 -0.67 5.28 -4.77
N VAL A 144 -0.66 6.21 -5.73
CA VAL A 144 0.31 7.32 -5.78
C VAL A 144 0.28 8.08 -4.46
N ARG A 145 -0.91 8.51 -4.02
CA ARG A 145 -1.04 9.28 -2.78
C ARG A 145 -0.53 8.51 -1.56
N LEU A 146 -0.86 7.23 -1.44
CA LEU A 146 -0.39 6.39 -0.33
C LEU A 146 1.14 6.24 -0.31
N LEU A 147 1.75 6.00 -1.47
CA LEU A 147 3.22 5.91 -1.58
C LEU A 147 3.92 7.25 -1.30
N LEU A 148 3.23 8.38 -1.47
CA LEU A 148 3.72 9.70 -1.09
C LEU A 148 3.53 10.04 0.40
N GLY A 149 2.98 9.13 1.20
CA GLY A 149 2.67 9.40 2.61
C GLY A 149 1.37 10.20 2.82
N LEU A 150 0.51 10.28 1.81
CA LEU A 150 -0.73 11.05 1.82
C LEU A 150 -1.96 10.14 1.96
N PRO A 151 -3.09 10.66 2.47
CA PRO A 151 -4.34 9.90 2.47
C PRO A 151 -4.81 9.61 1.03
N PRO A 152 -5.51 8.49 0.78
CA PRO A 152 -5.89 8.08 -0.56
C PRO A 152 -6.87 9.05 -1.25
N LEU A 153 -7.70 9.77 -0.50
CA LEU A 153 -8.51 10.88 -1.00
C LEU A 153 -7.96 12.20 -0.47
N SER A 154 -8.11 13.27 -1.26
CA SER A 154 -7.66 14.61 -0.86
C SER A 154 -8.50 15.14 0.30
N VAL A 155 -7.86 15.75 1.31
CA VAL A 155 -8.58 16.39 2.41
C VAL A 155 -9.26 17.68 1.92
N ARG A 156 -10.59 17.77 2.09
CA ARG A 156 -11.42 18.89 1.62
C ARG A 156 -12.25 19.45 2.77
N MET A 157 -12.11 20.74 3.07
CA MET A 157 -12.75 21.36 4.24
C MET A 157 -14.27 21.18 4.25
N GLU A 158 -14.91 21.30 3.10
CA GLU A 158 -16.36 21.24 2.94
C GLU A 158 -16.95 19.82 3.03
N LYS A 159 -16.10 18.79 3.05
CA LYS A 159 -16.50 17.37 3.08
C LYS A 159 -15.84 16.58 4.22
N THR A 160 -15.27 17.29 5.18
CA THR A 160 -14.48 16.67 6.24
C THR A 160 -14.99 17.06 7.61
N GLU A 161 -15.18 16.06 8.46
CA GLU A 161 -15.49 16.23 9.88
C GLU A 161 -14.29 15.79 10.73
N LEU A 162 -14.05 16.49 11.84
CA LEU A 162 -12.96 16.20 12.77
C LEU A 162 -13.52 15.90 14.17
N TYR A 163 -12.98 14.87 14.78
CA TYR A 163 -13.35 14.37 16.10
C TYR A 163 -12.09 14.20 16.95
N GLY A 164 -12.24 14.33 18.27
CA GLY A 164 -11.16 14.11 19.24
C GLY A 164 -10.35 15.38 19.58
N PRO A 165 -9.14 15.20 20.14
CA PRO A 165 -8.40 13.93 20.22
C PRO A 165 -9.06 12.90 21.14
N ASP A 166 -8.83 11.61 20.88
CA ASP A 166 -9.23 10.48 21.74
C ASP A 166 -8.19 10.21 22.85
N ASP A 167 -8.44 9.21 23.70
CA ASP A 167 -7.54 8.82 24.79
C ASP A 167 -6.19 8.27 24.30
N ASP A 168 -6.11 7.87 23.02
CA ASP A 168 -4.88 7.44 22.35
C ASP A 168 -4.11 8.61 21.70
N HIS A 169 -4.45 9.85 22.05
CA HIS A 169 -3.80 11.05 21.52
C HIS A 169 -3.94 11.18 19.99
N ALA A 170 -5.09 10.78 19.43
CA ALA A 170 -5.35 10.85 18.00
C ALA A 170 -6.63 11.62 17.64
N TYR A 171 -6.53 12.47 16.62
CA TYR A 171 -7.71 13.03 15.94
C TYR A 171 -8.26 12.05 14.91
N LEU A 172 -9.58 11.89 14.87
CA LEU A 172 -10.26 11.18 13.79
C LEU A 172 -10.81 12.17 12.76
N LEU A 173 -10.31 12.07 11.54
CA LEU A 173 -10.79 12.81 10.39
C LEU A 173 -11.66 11.89 9.51
N ARG A 174 -12.91 12.30 9.26
CA ARG A 174 -13.83 11.61 8.35
C ARG A 174 -14.05 12.46 7.11
N GLY A 175 -13.57 11.99 5.97
CA GLY A 175 -13.75 12.63 4.67
C GLY A 175 -14.71 11.85 3.77
N GLN A 176 -15.56 12.55 3.00
CA GLN A 176 -16.47 11.92 2.05
C GLN A 176 -16.25 12.42 0.62
N GLU A 177 -16.08 11.51 -0.33
CA GLU A 177 -16.01 11.81 -1.76
C GLU A 177 -16.69 10.69 -2.54
N SER A 178 -17.99 10.84 -2.82
CA SER A 178 -18.83 9.80 -3.44
C SER A 178 -18.14 9.10 -4.62
N PRO A 179 -18.08 7.75 -4.65
CA PRO A 179 -18.71 6.80 -3.71
C PRO A 179 -17.89 6.49 -2.45
N PHE A 180 -16.71 7.10 -2.30
CA PHE A 180 -15.77 6.78 -1.26
C PHE A 180 -16.01 7.55 0.04
N THR A 181 -15.68 6.90 1.15
CA THR A 181 -15.53 7.55 2.47
C THR A 181 -14.17 7.14 3.02
N GLN A 182 -13.41 8.08 3.59
CA GLN A 182 -12.16 7.78 4.28
C GLN A 182 -12.23 8.17 5.75
N ARG A 183 -11.53 7.38 6.56
CA ARG A 183 -11.29 7.65 7.98
C ARG A 183 -9.80 7.70 8.19
N LEU A 184 -9.29 8.76 8.80
CA LEU A 184 -7.87 8.98 9.03
C LEU A 184 -7.66 9.26 10.52
N TRP A 185 -6.66 8.63 11.10
CA TRP A 185 -6.21 8.91 12.46
C TRP A 185 -4.91 9.71 12.37
N LEU A 186 -4.91 10.86 13.03
CA LEU A 186 -3.80 11.81 13.03
C LEU A 186 -3.26 11.95 14.45
N SER A 187 -1.95 11.99 14.62
CA SER A 187 -1.32 12.30 15.92
C SER A 187 -1.78 13.67 16.42
N ASP A 188 -2.09 13.81 17.72
CA ASP A 188 -2.43 15.10 18.31
C ASP A 188 -1.22 16.03 18.53
N ASP A 189 0.00 15.47 18.49
CA ASP A 189 1.28 16.18 18.67
C ASP A 189 1.70 16.93 17.40
N ASP A 190 1.89 16.19 16.29
CA ASP A 190 2.45 16.73 15.04
C ASP A 190 1.48 16.67 13.85
N LEU A 191 0.25 16.17 14.06
CA LEU A 191 -0.75 15.92 13.02
C LEU A 191 -0.28 14.94 11.93
N SER A 192 0.70 14.08 12.23
CA SER A 192 1.14 13.04 11.30
C SER A 192 0.04 12.00 11.07
N LEU A 193 -0.05 11.51 9.84
CA LEU A 193 -1.01 10.49 9.45
C LEU A 193 -0.56 9.12 9.99
N LEU A 194 -1.26 8.62 10.99
CA LEU A 194 -0.94 7.36 11.66
C LEU A 194 -1.44 6.17 10.83
N ARG A 195 -2.72 6.19 10.50
CA ARG A 195 -3.44 5.11 9.81
C ARG A 195 -4.69 5.65 9.14
N GLY A 196 -5.26 4.85 8.26
CA GLY A 196 -6.55 5.15 7.70
C GLY A 196 -7.25 3.97 7.05
N GLU A 197 -8.52 4.20 6.76
CA GLU A 197 -9.42 3.26 6.14
C GLU A 197 -10.12 3.94 4.96
N LEU A 198 -10.24 3.22 3.85
CA LEU A 198 -10.97 3.65 2.66
C LEU A 198 -12.14 2.71 2.42
N TYR A 199 -13.34 3.28 2.34
CA TYR A 199 -14.59 2.59 2.07
C TYR A 199 -15.12 2.97 0.70
N ASP A 200 -15.74 2.01 0.02
CA ASP A 200 -16.54 2.18 -1.19
C ASP A 200 -17.98 1.83 -0.83
N GLY A 201 -18.85 2.85 -0.71
CA GLY A 201 -20.11 2.72 0.01
C GLY A 201 -19.88 2.27 1.46
N THR A 202 -20.39 1.09 1.82
CA THR A 202 -20.22 0.48 3.16
C THR A 202 -19.09 -0.54 3.21
N SER A 203 -18.47 -0.88 2.07
CA SER A 203 -17.48 -1.94 1.98
C SER A 203 -16.09 -1.38 2.24
N LEU A 204 -15.42 -1.87 3.28
CA LEU A 204 -14.02 -1.54 3.56
C LEU A 204 -13.11 -2.08 2.46
N ARG A 205 -12.44 -1.20 1.72
CA ARG A 205 -11.61 -1.55 0.56
C ARG A 205 -10.14 -1.67 0.89
N LEU A 206 -9.67 -0.79 1.76
CA LEU A 206 -8.26 -0.68 2.07
C LEU A 206 -8.10 -0.21 3.51
N ARG A 207 -7.16 -0.83 4.23
CA ARG A 207 -6.56 -0.23 5.43
C ARG A 207 -5.11 0.10 5.16
N PHE A 208 -4.63 1.15 5.79
CA PHE A 208 -3.21 1.49 5.74
C PHE A 208 -2.69 2.06 7.06
N ARG A 209 -1.38 1.96 7.27
CA ARG A 209 -0.67 2.51 8.43
C ARG A 209 0.74 2.93 8.04
N TYR A 210 1.21 4.06 8.56
CA TYR A 210 2.59 4.49 8.44
C TYR A 210 3.38 4.17 9.71
N SER A 211 4.66 3.82 9.58
CA SER A 211 5.52 3.47 10.71
C SER A 211 6.99 3.83 10.48
N PRO A 212 7.65 4.51 11.44
CA PRO A 212 7.05 5.24 12.55
C PRO A 212 6.14 6.35 12.01
N ALA A 213 5.24 6.83 12.86
CA ALA A 213 4.55 8.09 12.61
C ALA A 213 5.56 9.25 12.57
N GLY A 214 5.23 10.32 11.85
CA GLY A 214 6.06 11.53 11.77
C GLY A 214 6.96 11.63 10.53
N HIS A 215 8.15 12.21 10.68
CA HIS A 215 8.95 12.70 9.56
C HIS A 215 9.54 11.59 8.66
N GLY A 216 9.20 11.67 7.37
CA GLY A 216 9.80 10.89 6.29
C GLY A 216 9.12 9.55 6.03
N LEU A 217 9.35 8.99 4.84
CA LEU A 217 8.82 7.70 4.45
C LEU A 217 9.74 6.59 4.97
N ARG A 218 9.20 5.68 5.78
CA ARG A 218 9.97 4.53 6.31
C ARG A 218 9.27 3.21 6.07
N MET A 219 8.07 3.06 6.59
CA MET A 219 7.23 1.90 6.30
C MET A 219 5.78 2.31 6.04
N LEU A 220 5.18 1.67 5.06
CA LEU A 220 3.75 1.71 4.77
C LEU A 220 3.21 0.28 4.78
N PHE A 221 2.18 0.06 5.57
CA PHE A 221 1.43 -1.19 5.60
C PHE A 221 0.12 -0.96 4.85
N LEU A 222 -0.21 -1.86 3.93
CA LEU A 222 -1.47 -1.88 3.19
C LEU A 222 -2.16 -3.22 3.42
N GLU A 223 -3.48 -3.20 3.57
CA GLU A 223 -4.30 -4.40 3.65
C GLU A 223 -5.51 -4.27 2.74
N GLU A 224 -5.74 -5.26 1.88
CA GLU A 224 -7.00 -5.47 1.17
C GLU A 224 -7.78 -6.60 1.88
N PRO A 225 -8.79 -6.26 2.72
CA PRO A 225 -9.42 -7.24 3.60
C PRO A 225 -10.09 -8.39 2.85
N PHE A 226 -10.77 -8.09 1.73
CA PHE A 226 -11.50 -9.09 0.95
C PHE A 226 -10.62 -10.16 0.33
N LYS A 227 -9.37 -9.82 -0.01
CA LYS A 227 -8.42 -10.76 -0.62
C LYS A 227 -7.39 -11.32 0.35
N GLN A 228 -7.47 -10.93 1.63
CA GLN A 228 -6.48 -11.29 2.66
C GLN A 228 -5.06 -11.03 2.15
N LEU A 229 -4.88 -9.88 1.51
CA LEU A 229 -3.60 -9.43 0.97
C LEU A 229 -3.07 -8.35 1.91
N THR A 230 -1.86 -8.55 2.41
CA THR A 230 -1.12 -7.48 3.08
C THR A 230 0.15 -7.18 2.30
N VAL A 231 0.47 -5.89 2.19
CA VAL A 231 1.70 -5.41 1.55
C VAL A 231 2.40 -4.51 2.54
N GLU A 232 3.61 -4.89 2.90
CA GLU A 232 4.52 -4.09 3.68
C GLU A 232 5.54 -3.46 2.74
N VAL A 233 5.63 -2.14 2.77
CA VAL A 233 6.49 -1.33 1.92
C VAL A 233 7.53 -0.67 2.81
N SER A 234 8.80 -1.04 2.65
CA SER A 234 9.92 -0.38 3.32
C SER A 234 10.68 0.51 2.35
N TYR A 235 10.89 1.77 2.71
CA TYR A 235 11.59 2.74 1.86
C TYR A 235 13.09 2.66 2.16
N ARG A 236 13.85 2.02 1.27
CA ARG A 236 15.30 1.87 1.40
C ARG A 236 16.02 3.19 1.14
N SER A 237 15.59 3.89 0.09
CA SER A 237 16.06 5.23 -0.26
C SER A 237 14.96 5.93 -1.04
N TYR A 238 14.91 7.27 -0.96
CA TYR A 238 13.95 8.04 -1.72
C TYR A 238 14.40 9.48 -1.95
N ASN A 239 13.83 10.08 -2.99
CA ASN A 239 13.92 11.49 -3.33
C ASN A 239 12.49 12.02 -3.54
N VAL A 240 12.13 13.08 -2.82
CA VAL A 240 10.79 13.71 -2.87
C VAL A 240 10.83 14.90 -3.81
N ASN A 241 9.78 15.07 -4.60
CA ASN A 241 9.68 16.10 -5.64
C ASN A 241 10.84 16.12 -6.66
N PRO A 242 11.39 14.97 -7.12
CA PRO A 242 12.31 15.00 -8.25
C PRO A 242 11.59 15.50 -9.51
N ASP A 243 12.35 16.12 -10.40
CA ASP A 243 11.92 16.35 -11.78
C ASP A 243 11.91 15.01 -12.52
N LEU A 244 10.72 14.56 -12.92
CA LEU A 244 10.52 13.26 -13.57
C LEU A 244 10.10 13.46 -15.03
N PRO A 245 10.90 13.02 -16.01
CA PRO A 245 10.50 13.10 -17.41
C PRO A 245 9.28 12.21 -17.67
N ARG A 246 8.29 12.74 -18.42
CA ARG A 246 7.01 12.06 -18.69
C ARG A 246 7.18 10.73 -19.42
N GLU A 247 8.29 10.57 -20.13
CA GLU A 247 8.66 9.36 -20.85
C GLU A 247 8.85 8.15 -19.94
N LEU A 248 9.19 8.35 -18.64
CA LEU A 248 9.34 7.27 -17.67
C LEU A 248 8.03 6.50 -17.46
N PHE A 249 6.89 7.18 -17.54
CA PHE A 249 5.57 6.61 -17.26
C PHE A 249 4.95 5.90 -18.47
N ARG A 250 5.74 5.70 -19.52
CA ARG A 250 5.33 4.98 -20.73
C ARG A 250 6.26 3.79 -20.95
N ILE A 251 5.68 2.67 -21.33
CA ILE A 251 6.43 1.53 -21.84
C ILE A 251 6.20 1.52 -23.35
N PRO A 252 7.28 1.59 -24.16
CA PRO A 252 7.13 1.50 -25.61
C PRO A 252 6.48 0.17 -25.98
N GLN A 253 5.83 0.14 -27.14
CA GLN A 253 5.26 -1.11 -27.66
C GLN A 253 6.34 -2.19 -27.74
N PRO A 254 5.99 -3.45 -27.45
CA PRO A 254 6.96 -4.52 -27.43
C PRO A 254 7.55 -4.72 -28.83
N ALA A 255 8.84 -5.07 -28.88
CA ALA A 255 9.47 -5.53 -30.11
C ALA A 255 8.80 -6.83 -30.61
N GLN A 256 9.04 -7.19 -31.88
CA GLN A 256 8.42 -8.38 -32.49
C GLN A 256 8.59 -9.63 -31.60
N GLY A 257 7.49 -10.38 -31.42
CA GLY A 257 7.48 -11.67 -30.73
C GLY A 257 6.95 -11.67 -29.31
N ALA A 258 6.62 -10.52 -28.72
CA ALA A 258 5.97 -10.50 -27.40
C ALA A 258 4.52 -10.98 -27.45
N ARG A 259 4.11 -11.74 -26.44
CA ARG A 259 2.71 -12.13 -26.27
C ARG A 259 1.94 -10.98 -25.65
N VAL A 260 0.98 -10.43 -26.39
CA VAL A 260 0.13 -9.31 -25.91
C VAL A 260 -1.11 -9.86 -25.20
N VAL A 261 -1.41 -9.33 -24.01
CA VAL A 261 -2.61 -9.64 -23.22
C VAL A 261 -3.36 -8.34 -22.96
N ASN A 262 -4.63 -8.28 -23.36
CA ASN A 262 -5.49 -7.13 -23.13
C ASN A 262 -6.41 -7.40 -21.92
N LEU A 263 -6.24 -6.61 -20.85
CA LEU A 263 -7.03 -6.71 -19.62
C LEU A 263 -8.48 -6.26 -19.81
N ASP A 264 -8.72 -5.29 -20.69
CA ASP A 264 -10.06 -4.77 -20.96
C ASP A 264 -10.93 -5.79 -21.71
N ALA A 265 -10.31 -6.81 -22.32
CA ALA A 265 -10.99 -7.96 -22.90
C ALA A 265 -11.37 -9.06 -21.88
N GLY A 266 -11.09 -8.85 -20.59
CA GLY A 266 -11.39 -9.81 -19.51
C GLY A 266 -10.39 -10.98 -19.40
N LEU A 267 -9.25 -10.90 -20.09
CA LEU A 267 -8.21 -11.92 -20.04
C LEU A 267 -7.27 -11.66 -18.85
N ALA A 268 -7.44 -12.41 -17.77
CA ALA A 268 -6.52 -12.36 -16.64
C ALA A 268 -5.15 -12.96 -17.05
N PRO A 269 -4.04 -12.23 -16.87
CA PRO A 269 -2.73 -12.78 -17.16
C PRO A 269 -2.33 -13.77 -16.07
N LEU A 270 -1.87 -14.97 -16.47
CA LEU A 270 -1.12 -15.85 -15.59
C LEU A 270 0.32 -15.32 -15.50
N LEU A 271 0.54 -14.29 -14.70
CA LEU A 271 1.89 -13.88 -14.32
C LEU A 271 2.38 -14.84 -13.24
N ARG A 272 3.44 -15.59 -13.54
CA ARG A 272 4.23 -16.24 -12.49
C ARG A 272 5.22 -15.22 -12.00
N PHE A 273 4.94 -14.63 -10.86
CA PHE A 273 5.94 -13.84 -10.17
C PHE A 273 6.96 -14.80 -9.54
N PRO A 274 8.27 -14.55 -9.69
CA PRO A 274 9.29 -15.31 -8.99
C PRO A 274 9.26 -15.07 -7.48
#